data_AF-A0A073IBR5-F1
#
_entry.id   AF-A0A073IBR5-F1
#
_cell.length_a   1.000
_cell.length_b   1.000
_cell.length_c   1.000
_cell.angle_alpha   90.00
_cell.angle_beta   90.00
_cell.angle_gamma   90.00
#
_symmetry.space_group_name_H-M   'P 1'
#
loop_
_entity.id
_entity.type
_entity.pdbx_description
1 polymer ?
#
loop_
_entity_poly.entity_id
_entity_poly.type
_entity_poly.pdbx_seq_one_letter_code
_entity_poly.pdbx_strand_id
1 'polypeptide(L)'
;MYEMYQDDDEICEQIVQNHKTLLTYQSFETKIIAKPPPKQTKFSSLLTFLQRSDTKSPHLRSLDENSLQGMKYFDAVDKLYKVIFRKCPQKVNVIWLFGYPNTGKTTIAKYLRKIFITEDFRILNRTFCIDSSKLKTEPYLVIMDEIKRDIFYDGEKIDDLKRFFEGEGYPVNLKYKDPVIRFQNCQVIAISNQLPFDSMSELDRKSFETRILMSEFTNNMQREDEKFPFNEIELAIYLKQRLMEDGDLELMIEEPTVIDGAEEEQADTNSNHTQ
;
A
#
# COMPACT_ATOMS: atom_id res chain seq x y z
N MET A 1 -25.08 27.95 -40.10
CA MET A 1 -26.05 27.21 -39.25
C MET A 1 -25.68 25.72 -39.21
N TYR A 2 -24.40 25.40 -38.96
CA TYR A 2 -23.83 24.03 -39.01
C TYR A 2 -22.68 23.87 -38.00
N GLU A 3 -22.65 24.65 -36.91
CA GLU A 3 -21.65 24.54 -35.83
C GLU A 3 -22.25 24.01 -34.52
N MET A 4 -23.56 23.70 -34.49
CA MET A 4 -24.26 23.32 -33.26
C MET A 4 -24.31 21.81 -32.98
N TYR A 5 -23.83 20.95 -33.88
CA TYR A 5 -23.97 19.49 -33.75
C TYR A 5 -22.65 18.75 -33.48
N GLN A 6 -21.50 19.43 -33.45
CA GLN A 6 -20.23 18.78 -33.14
C GLN A 6 -20.03 18.59 -31.63
N ASP A 7 -20.56 19.49 -30.80
CA ASP A 7 -20.47 19.36 -29.34
C ASP A 7 -21.35 18.22 -28.78
N ASP A 8 -22.46 17.89 -29.45
CA ASP A 8 -23.39 16.85 -28.98
C ASP A 8 -22.83 15.42 -29.14
N ASP A 9 -22.02 15.18 -30.17
CA ASP A 9 -21.38 13.88 -30.39
C ASP A 9 -20.27 13.63 -29.36
N GLU A 10 -19.48 14.65 -29.03
CA GLU A 10 -18.42 14.57 -28.02
C GLU A 10 -19.01 14.39 -26.61
N ILE A 11 -20.10 15.10 -26.30
CA ILE A 11 -20.87 14.92 -25.05
C ILE A 11 -21.51 13.53 -24.99
N CYS A 12 -22.08 13.02 -26.08
CA CYS A 12 -22.63 11.67 -26.13
C CYS A 12 -21.57 10.59 -25.95
N GLU A 13 -20.41 10.72 -26.61
CA GLU A 13 -19.27 9.82 -26.40
C GLU A 13 -18.81 9.85 -24.94
N GLN A 14 -18.73 11.04 -24.34
CA GLN A 14 -18.33 11.19 -22.93
C GLN A 14 -19.37 10.60 -21.97
N ILE A 15 -20.67 10.73 -22.25
CA ILE A 15 -21.75 10.08 -21.49
C ILE A 15 -21.68 8.55 -21.62
N VAL A 16 -21.44 8.03 -22.83
CA VAL A 16 -21.32 6.58 -23.07
C VAL A 16 -20.05 6.02 -22.41
N GLN A 17 -18.94 6.74 -22.47
CA GLN A 17 -17.70 6.42 -21.78
C GLN A 17 -17.93 6.36 -20.27
N ASN A 18 -18.52 7.42 -19.71
CA ASN A 18 -18.87 7.49 -18.28
C ASN A 18 -19.81 6.36 -17.88
N HIS A 19 -20.81 6.02 -18.69
CA HIS A 19 -21.75 4.93 -18.40
C HIS A 19 -21.08 3.55 -18.45
N LYS A 20 -20.18 3.30 -19.42
CA LYS A 20 -19.37 2.07 -19.46
C LYS A 20 -18.46 1.97 -18.24
N THR A 21 -17.81 3.06 -17.88
CA THR A 21 -16.96 3.17 -16.68
C THR A 21 -17.78 2.87 -15.43
N LEU A 22 -18.99 3.43 -15.32
CA LEU A 22 -19.91 3.23 -14.20
C LEU A 22 -20.43 1.79 -14.13
N LEU A 23 -20.79 1.16 -15.26
CA LEU A 23 -21.15 -0.25 -15.33
C LEU A 23 -19.98 -1.17 -14.97
N THR A 24 -18.76 -0.81 -15.38
CA THR A 24 -17.55 -1.53 -14.99
C THR A 24 -17.37 -1.43 -13.47
N TYR A 25 -17.51 -0.24 -12.88
CA TYR A 25 -17.51 -0.03 -11.42
C TYR A 25 -18.62 -0.77 -10.68
N GLN A 26 -19.85 -0.80 -11.20
CA GLN A 26 -20.93 -1.60 -10.62
C GLN A 26 -20.63 -3.11 -10.70
N SER A 27 -19.97 -3.57 -11.77
CA SER A 27 -19.51 -4.96 -11.90
C SER A 27 -18.36 -5.29 -10.94
N PHE A 28 -17.50 -4.31 -10.61
CA PHE A 28 -16.47 -4.42 -9.59
C PHE A 28 -17.09 -4.50 -8.17
N GLU A 29 -18.11 -3.68 -7.87
CA GLU A 29 -18.82 -3.66 -6.58
C GLU A 29 -19.59 -4.96 -6.31
N THR A 30 -20.16 -5.60 -7.34
CA THR A 30 -20.87 -6.88 -7.19
C THR A 30 -19.95 -8.09 -6.95
N LYS A 31 -18.62 -7.94 -7.08
CA LYS A 31 -17.63 -9.01 -6.83
C LYS A 31 -16.63 -8.68 -5.72
N ILE A 32 -17.09 -8.01 -4.67
CA ILE A 32 -16.37 -8.01 -3.39
C ILE A 32 -16.57 -9.41 -2.78
N ILE A 33 -15.77 -10.37 -3.23
CA ILE A 33 -15.60 -11.63 -2.51
C ILE A 33 -14.90 -11.23 -1.22
N ALA A 34 -15.66 -11.17 -0.12
CA ALA A 34 -15.13 -10.97 1.22
C ALA A 34 -14.15 -12.12 1.48
N LYS A 35 -12.87 -11.87 1.21
CA LYS A 35 -11.82 -12.81 1.55
C LYS A 35 -11.69 -12.80 3.07
N PRO A 36 -11.38 -13.96 3.68
CA PRO A 36 -11.11 -14.01 5.10
C PRO A 36 -10.01 -12.99 5.44
N PRO A 37 -10.13 -12.26 6.55
CA PRO A 37 -9.11 -11.30 6.94
C PRO A 37 -7.75 -12.01 7.00
N PRO A 38 -6.67 -11.33 6.58
CA PRO A 38 -5.36 -11.93 6.56
C PRO A 38 -5.02 -12.45 7.96
N LYS A 39 -4.56 -13.71 8.06
CA LYS A 39 -4.19 -14.36 9.33
C LYS A 39 -3.06 -13.66 10.08
N GLN A 40 -2.29 -12.83 9.38
CA GLN A 40 -1.20 -12.05 9.93
C GLN A 40 -1.65 -10.57 9.94
N THR A 41 -1.13 -9.77 10.86
CA THR A 41 -1.27 -8.31 10.91
C THR A 41 0.09 -7.64 10.64
N LYS A 42 0.11 -6.33 10.35
CA LYS A 42 1.38 -5.57 10.26
C LYS A 42 2.22 -5.69 11.54
N PHE A 43 1.56 -5.72 12.69
CA PHE A 43 2.19 -5.91 14.00
C PHE A 43 2.86 -7.27 14.10
N SER A 44 2.14 -8.35 13.78
CA SER A 44 2.72 -9.69 13.77
C SER A 44 3.82 -9.86 12.72
N SER A 45 3.75 -9.18 11.56
CA SER A 45 4.86 -9.17 10.58
C SER A 45 6.12 -8.55 11.19
N LEU A 46 5.98 -7.38 11.82
CA LEU A 46 7.08 -6.70 12.50
C LEU A 46 7.67 -7.56 13.64
N LEU A 47 6.83 -8.15 14.49
CA LEU A 47 7.26 -9.00 15.58
C LEU A 47 7.94 -10.29 15.08
N THR A 48 7.36 -10.94 14.08
CA THR A 48 7.94 -12.15 13.46
C THR A 48 9.31 -11.84 12.86
N PHE A 49 9.45 -10.69 12.19
CA PHE A 49 10.73 -10.25 11.66
C PHE A 49 11.78 -10.05 12.77
N LEU A 50 11.42 -9.37 13.86
CA LEU A 50 12.30 -9.12 14.99
C LEU A 50 12.67 -10.40 15.75
N GLN A 51 11.75 -11.36 15.91
CA GLN A 51 12.01 -12.64 16.57
C GLN A 51 13.02 -13.50 15.79
N ARG A 52 13.05 -13.38 14.47
CA ARG A 52 13.98 -14.13 13.60
C ARG A 52 15.31 -13.42 13.39
N SER A 53 15.42 -12.15 13.79
CA SER A 53 16.60 -11.32 13.60
C SER A 53 17.48 -11.30 14.84
N ASP A 54 18.80 -11.11 14.67
CA ASP A 54 19.72 -10.92 15.78
C ASP A 54 19.59 -9.50 16.36
N THR A 55 18.60 -9.31 17.23
CA THR A 55 18.28 -8.04 17.88
C THR A 55 19.20 -7.70 19.07
N LYS A 56 20.12 -8.61 19.43
CA LYS A 56 21.04 -8.43 20.57
C LYS A 56 22.49 -8.18 20.15
N SER A 57 22.75 -8.07 18.85
CA SER A 57 24.07 -7.79 18.33
C SER A 57 24.62 -6.46 18.89
N PRO A 58 25.87 -6.45 19.41
CA PRO A 58 26.51 -5.23 19.93
C PRO A 58 26.80 -4.18 18.85
N HIS A 59 26.64 -4.54 17.57
CA HIS A 59 26.83 -3.64 16.45
C HIS A 59 25.57 -2.86 16.06
N LEU A 60 24.41 -3.20 16.65
CA LEU A 60 23.18 -2.47 16.41
C LEU A 60 23.20 -1.14 17.16
N ARG A 61 22.82 -0.08 16.46
CA ARG A 61 22.58 1.25 17.01
C ARG A 61 21.12 1.35 17.41
N SER A 62 20.87 1.93 18.59
CA SER A 62 19.51 2.36 18.92
C SER A 62 19.19 3.58 18.07
N LEU A 63 18.14 3.48 17.26
CA LEU A 63 17.56 4.64 16.60
C LEU A 63 16.60 5.32 17.57
N ASP A 64 16.60 6.64 17.53
CA ASP A 64 15.70 7.53 18.26
C ASP A 64 15.48 8.77 17.38
N GLU A 65 14.64 9.70 17.85
CA GLU A 65 14.38 10.94 17.10
C GLU A 65 15.67 11.74 16.84
N ASN A 66 16.52 11.90 17.85
CA ASN A 66 17.75 12.71 17.74
C ASN A 66 18.74 12.14 16.72
N SER A 67 18.95 10.83 16.74
CA SER A 67 19.84 10.12 15.82
C SER A 67 19.30 10.16 14.39
N LEU A 68 17.99 9.93 14.20
CA LEU A 68 17.35 10.07 12.89
C LEU A 68 17.39 11.50 12.35
N GLN A 69 17.24 12.51 13.22
CA GLN A 69 17.40 13.92 12.86
C GLN A 69 18.85 14.23 12.46
N GLY A 70 19.82 13.75 13.23
CA GLY A 70 21.25 13.87 12.90
C GLY A 70 21.61 13.23 11.55
N MET A 71 20.96 12.12 11.21
CA MET A 71 21.10 11.46 9.90
C MET A 71 20.23 12.10 8.81
N LYS A 72 19.30 13.02 9.16
CA LYS A 72 18.31 13.68 8.29
C LYS A 72 17.24 12.76 7.72
N TYR A 73 16.93 11.64 8.37
CA TYR A 73 15.89 10.69 7.96
C TYR A 73 14.64 10.73 8.85
N PHE A 74 14.62 11.53 9.91
CA PHE A 74 13.50 11.59 10.85
C PHE A 74 12.16 11.85 10.16
N ASP A 75 12.07 12.89 9.32
CA ASP A 75 10.84 13.23 8.61
C ASP A 75 10.27 12.05 7.78
N ALA A 76 11.14 11.36 7.05
CA ALA A 76 10.77 10.21 6.23
C ALA A 76 10.29 9.03 7.10
N VAL A 77 11.04 8.72 8.16
CA VAL A 77 10.76 7.58 9.05
C VAL A 77 9.50 7.83 9.88
N ASP A 78 9.28 9.04 10.38
CA ASP A 78 8.06 9.40 11.11
C ASP A 78 6.82 9.35 10.21
N LYS A 79 6.89 9.91 9.00
CA LYS A 79 5.79 9.80 8.03
C LYS A 79 5.52 8.35 7.63
N LEU A 80 6.57 7.52 7.49
CA LEU A 80 6.43 6.09 7.21
C LEU A 80 5.66 5.40 8.32
N TYR A 81 6.09 5.62 9.56
CA TYR A 81 5.42 5.10 10.75
C TYR A 81 3.93 5.51 10.75
N LYS A 82 3.63 6.79 10.53
CA LYS A 82 2.27 7.32 10.53
C LYS A 82 1.39 6.69 9.46
N VAL A 83 1.90 6.50 8.25
CA VAL A 83 1.14 5.88 7.16
C VAL A 83 0.96 4.39 7.42
N ILE A 84 2.05 3.64 7.66
CA ILE A 84 2.03 2.18 7.85
C ILE A 84 1.06 1.76 8.96
N PHE A 85 1.08 2.47 10.09
CA PHE A 85 0.22 2.16 11.26
C PHE A 85 -1.05 3.00 11.34
N ARG A 86 -1.40 3.73 10.26
CA ARG A 86 -2.63 4.54 10.16
C ARG A 86 -2.80 5.55 11.30
N LYS A 87 -1.70 6.18 11.73
CA LYS A 87 -1.64 7.32 12.66
C LYS A 87 -1.69 8.65 11.89
N CYS A 88 -2.60 8.73 10.93
CA CYS A 88 -2.81 9.89 10.05
C CYS A 88 -4.32 10.06 9.75
N PRO A 89 -4.75 11.20 9.20
CA PRO A 89 -6.15 11.40 8.82
C PRO A 89 -6.65 10.29 7.90
N GLN A 90 -7.93 9.93 7.97
CA GLN A 90 -8.50 8.76 7.28
C GLN A 90 -8.20 8.72 5.77
N LYS A 91 -8.21 9.89 5.11
CA LYS A 91 -7.92 10.04 3.67
C LYS A 91 -6.45 9.88 3.29
N VAL A 92 -5.53 9.99 4.26
CA VAL A 92 -4.09 9.87 4.03
C VAL A 92 -3.71 8.40 4.12
N ASN A 93 -3.37 7.79 2.99
CA ASN A 93 -2.98 6.39 2.93
C ASN A 93 -1.63 6.18 2.22
N VAL A 94 -0.99 7.28 1.81
CA VAL A 94 0.23 7.25 1.01
C VAL A 94 1.32 8.06 1.68
N ILE A 95 2.53 7.53 1.65
CA ILE A 95 3.74 8.35 1.79
C ILE A 95 4.49 8.37 0.46
N TRP A 96 4.95 9.55 0.07
CA TRP A 96 5.74 9.76 -1.12
C TRP A 96 7.15 10.20 -0.76
N LEU A 97 8.11 9.31 -0.98
CA LEU A 97 9.55 9.58 -0.86
C LEU A 97 10.03 10.14 -2.21
N PHE A 98 10.38 11.42 -2.27
CA PHE A 98 10.83 12.06 -3.51
C PHE A 98 12.14 12.81 -3.31
N GLY A 99 12.88 13.11 -4.38
CA GLY A 99 14.10 13.92 -4.33
C GLY A 99 15.31 13.26 -4.98
N TYR A 100 16.52 13.66 -4.61
CA TYR A 100 17.76 13.30 -5.31
C TYR A 100 18.03 11.79 -5.33
N PRO A 101 18.66 11.25 -6.40
CA PRO A 101 19.06 9.84 -6.46
C PRO A 101 20.09 9.53 -5.36
N ASN A 102 20.26 8.24 -5.04
CA ASN A 102 21.25 7.74 -4.07
C ASN A 102 21.14 8.31 -2.64
N THR A 103 19.98 8.87 -2.29
CA THR A 103 19.64 9.33 -0.93
C THR A 103 18.96 8.24 -0.09
N GLY A 104 18.90 7.00 -0.61
CA GLY A 104 18.40 5.84 0.13
C GLY A 104 16.89 5.60 0.13
N LYS A 105 16.11 6.32 -0.67
CA LYS A 105 14.66 6.05 -0.87
C LYS A 105 14.37 4.57 -1.19
N THR A 106 15.07 4.02 -2.19
CA THR A 106 14.95 2.61 -2.58
C THR A 106 15.50 1.65 -1.50
N THR A 107 16.47 2.09 -0.70
CA THR A 107 17.00 1.29 0.44
C THR A 107 15.94 1.13 1.51
N ILE A 108 15.24 2.20 1.88
CA ILE A 108 14.11 2.14 2.81
C ILE A 108 13.03 1.19 2.27
N ALA A 109 12.70 1.28 0.98
CA ALA A 109 11.76 0.36 0.33
C ALA A 109 12.19 -1.11 0.47
N LYS A 110 13.48 -1.41 0.29
CA LYS A 110 14.04 -2.75 0.49
C LYS A 110 13.90 -3.21 1.95
N TYR A 111 14.06 -2.32 2.94
CA TYR A 111 13.84 -2.66 4.35
C TYR A 111 12.37 -2.99 4.62
N LEU A 112 11.44 -2.19 4.09
CA LEU A 112 10.01 -2.45 4.25
C LEU A 112 9.60 -3.80 3.65
N ARG A 113 10.15 -4.19 2.49
CA ARG A 113 9.94 -5.52 1.88
C ARG A 113 10.43 -6.68 2.75
N LYS A 114 11.44 -6.46 3.60
CA LYS A 114 11.94 -7.47 4.55
C LYS A 114 11.09 -7.54 5.82
N ILE A 115 10.58 -6.40 6.29
CA ILE A 115 9.85 -6.29 7.56
C ILE A 115 8.37 -6.69 7.40
N PHE A 116 7.73 -6.33 6.28
CA PHE A 116 6.29 -6.48 6.07
C PHE A 116 5.95 -7.35 4.86
N ILE A 117 4.70 -7.84 4.82
CA ILE A 117 4.13 -8.43 3.61
C ILE A 117 3.79 -7.30 2.63
N THR A 118 4.56 -7.20 1.56
CA THR A 118 4.45 -6.12 0.57
C THR A 118 4.24 -6.66 -0.84
N GLU A 119 3.57 -5.90 -1.71
CA GLU A 119 3.55 -6.15 -3.16
C GLU A 119 4.10 -4.93 -3.92
N ASP A 120 4.97 -5.16 -4.91
CA ASP A 120 5.41 -4.11 -5.81
C ASP A 120 4.25 -3.73 -6.75
N PHE A 121 3.90 -2.45 -6.79
CA PHE A 121 2.97 -1.94 -7.77
C PHE A 121 3.65 -1.87 -9.14
N ARG A 122 3.36 -2.86 -9.98
CA ARG A 122 3.83 -2.88 -11.37
C ARG A 122 2.63 -2.74 -12.27
N ILE A 123 2.34 -1.52 -12.72
CA ILE A 123 1.59 -1.34 -13.96
C ILE A 123 2.53 -1.79 -15.07
N LEU A 124 2.48 -3.08 -15.38
CA LEU A 124 3.05 -3.57 -16.61
C LEU A 124 2.37 -2.77 -17.72
N ASN A 125 3.13 -2.25 -18.69
CA ASN A 125 2.60 -1.60 -19.91
C ASN A 125 1.75 -2.56 -20.79
N ARG A 126 1.24 -3.64 -20.20
CA ARG A 126 0.35 -4.63 -20.79
C ARG A 126 -1.01 -4.43 -20.14
N THR A 127 -2.05 -4.36 -20.97
CA THR A 127 -3.46 -4.20 -20.62
C THR A 127 -4.01 -5.24 -19.63
N PHE A 128 -3.21 -6.22 -19.23
CA PHE A 128 -3.61 -7.33 -18.38
C PHE A 128 -2.52 -7.72 -17.39
N CYS A 129 -2.92 -7.92 -16.13
CA CYS A 129 -2.10 -8.64 -15.16
C CYS A 129 -2.35 -10.15 -15.28
N ILE A 130 -1.27 -10.93 -15.24
CA ILE A 130 -1.37 -12.39 -15.11
C ILE A 130 -1.53 -12.69 -13.62
N ASP A 131 -2.67 -13.26 -13.27
CA ASP A 131 -2.95 -13.73 -11.92
C ASP A 131 -1.96 -14.84 -11.56
N SER A 132 -0.95 -14.51 -10.73
CA SER A 132 -0.01 -15.52 -10.26
C SER A 132 -0.77 -16.40 -9.26
N SER A 133 -1.09 -17.63 -9.65
CA SER A 133 -1.86 -18.65 -8.91
C SER A 133 -1.31 -19.08 -7.54
N LYS A 134 -0.38 -18.33 -6.95
CA LYS A 134 0.08 -18.57 -5.58
C LYS A 134 -0.93 -17.98 -4.61
N LEU A 135 -1.36 -18.80 -3.65
CA LEU A 135 -2.07 -18.43 -2.41
C LEU A 135 -1.27 -17.32 -1.71
N LYS A 136 -1.45 -16.07 -2.13
CA LYS A 136 -0.71 -14.93 -1.62
C LYS A 136 -1.52 -14.34 -0.49
N THR A 137 -0.97 -14.41 0.72
CA THR A 137 -1.30 -13.49 1.81
C THR A 137 -1.46 -12.09 1.22
N GLU A 138 -2.60 -11.45 1.50
CA GLU A 138 -2.86 -10.11 0.98
C GLU A 138 -1.80 -9.14 1.51
N PRO A 139 -1.20 -8.31 0.65
CA PRO A 139 -0.18 -7.37 1.09
C PRO A 139 -0.82 -6.35 2.04
N TYR A 140 -0.05 -5.86 3.02
CA TYR A 140 -0.47 -4.68 3.79
C TYR A 140 0.05 -3.40 3.17
N LEU A 141 1.21 -3.50 2.51
CA LEU A 141 1.87 -2.36 1.89
C LEU A 141 2.03 -2.62 0.40
N VAL A 142 1.78 -1.58 -0.37
CA VAL A 142 2.09 -1.56 -1.80
C VAL A 142 3.23 -0.59 -2.02
N ILE A 143 4.30 -1.04 -2.67
CA ILE A 143 5.46 -0.21 -2.98
C ILE A 143 5.42 0.16 -4.46
N MET A 144 5.27 1.46 -4.74
CA MET A 144 5.39 2.02 -6.08
C MET A 144 6.81 2.57 -6.26
N ASP A 145 7.73 1.68 -6.62
CA ASP A 145 9.13 2.03 -6.88
C ASP A 145 9.28 2.57 -8.31
N GLU A 146 9.77 3.80 -8.45
CA GLU A 146 9.93 4.48 -9.74
C GLU A 146 8.63 4.64 -10.54
N ILE A 147 7.68 5.40 -9.97
CA ILE A 147 6.42 5.67 -10.67
C ILE A 147 6.69 6.36 -12.01
N LYS A 148 6.25 5.72 -13.10
CA LYS A 148 6.31 6.30 -14.42
C LYS A 148 5.27 7.42 -14.54
N ARG A 149 5.67 8.51 -15.20
CA ARG A 149 4.80 9.70 -15.34
C ARG A 149 3.57 9.47 -16.21
N ASP A 150 3.65 8.53 -17.15
CA ASP A 150 2.54 8.13 -18.04
C ASP A 150 1.26 7.75 -17.28
N ILE A 151 1.36 7.24 -16.05
CA ILE A 151 0.20 6.91 -15.22
C ILE A 151 -0.57 8.19 -14.80
N PHE A 152 0.12 9.32 -14.62
CA PHE A 152 -0.49 10.59 -14.19
C PHE A 152 -0.95 11.48 -15.35
N TYR A 153 -0.71 11.08 -16.60
CA TYR A 153 -1.17 11.82 -17.78
C TYR A 153 -2.48 11.28 -18.36
N ASP A 154 -2.94 10.13 -17.86
CA ASP A 154 -4.18 9.50 -18.30
C ASP A 154 -5.30 9.82 -17.30
N GLY A 155 -6.27 10.63 -17.74
CA GLY A 155 -7.35 11.13 -16.89
C GLY A 155 -8.16 10.03 -16.20
N GLU A 156 -8.41 8.91 -16.90
CA GLU A 156 -9.11 7.76 -16.32
C GLU A 156 -8.28 7.11 -15.19
N LYS A 157 -6.96 7.02 -15.38
CA LYS A 157 -6.05 6.46 -14.36
C LYS A 157 -5.86 7.37 -13.15
N ILE A 158 -6.05 8.68 -13.30
CA ILE A 158 -5.94 9.64 -12.19
C ILE A 158 -7.01 9.34 -11.13
N ASP A 159 -8.25 9.08 -11.54
CA ASP A 159 -9.33 8.80 -10.60
C ASP A 159 -9.16 7.45 -9.91
N ASP A 160 -8.69 6.44 -10.64
CA ASP A 160 -8.28 5.15 -10.05
C ASP A 160 -7.15 5.31 -9.03
N LEU A 161 -6.16 6.15 -9.32
CA LEU A 161 -5.08 6.45 -8.38
C LEU A 161 -5.58 7.20 -7.13
N LYS A 162 -6.53 8.13 -7.26
CA LYS A 162 -7.12 8.84 -6.11
C LYS A 162 -7.81 7.86 -5.16
N ARG A 163 -8.63 6.96 -5.71
CA ARG A 163 -9.32 5.90 -4.93
C ARG A 163 -8.32 4.95 -4.28
N PHE A 164 -7.29 4.55 -5.02
CA PHE A 164 -6.22 3.72 -4.49
C PHE A 164 -5.47 4.42 -3.35
N PHE A 165 -5.20 5.72 -3.48
CA PHE A 165 -4.55 6.54 -2.47
C PHE A 165 -5.46 6.87 -1.27
N GLU A 166 -6.75 6.58 -1.34
CA GLU A 166 -7.68 6.58 -0.20
C GLU A 166 -7.82 5.21 0.46
N GLY A 167 -7.25 4.16 -0.15
CA GLY A 167 -7.30 2.79 0.35
C GLY A 167 -8.48 1.96 -0.18
N GLU A 168 -9.25 2.48 -1.14
CA GLU A 168 -10.37 1.76 -1.76
C GLU A 168 -9.93 0.61 -2.67
N GLY A 169 -8.63 0.58 -3.00
CA GLY A 169 -7.99 -0.35 -3.91
C GLY A 169 -7.78 0.23 -5.31
N TYR A 170 -7.19 -0.58 -6.19
CA TYR A 170 -6.88 -0.21 -7.56
C TYR A 170 -7.50 -1.24 -8.52
N PRO A 171 -8.24 -0.82 -9.56
CA PRO A 171 -8.81 -1.75 -10.53
C PRO A 171 -7.72 -2.37 -11.40
N VAL A 172 -7.78 -3.68 -11.54
CA VAL A 172 -6.84 -4.45 -12.34
C VAL A 172 -7.61 -5.32 -13.33
N ASN A 173 -7.34 -5.09 -14.61
CA ASN A 173 -7.81 -5.95 -15.68
C ASN A 173 -6.99 -7.24 -15.70
N LEU A 174 -7.65 -8.38 -15.52
CA LEU A 174 -7.02 -9.69 -15.57
C LEU A 174 -7.22 -10.29 -16.96
N LYS A 175 -6.18 -10.97 -17.48
CA LYS A 175 -6.29 -11.59 -18.80
C LYS A 175 -7.36 -12.70 -18.75
N TYR A 176 -8.37 -12.60 -19.62
CA TYR A 176 -9.47 -13.58 -19.75
C TYR A 176 -10.33 -13.77 -18.49
N LYS A 177 -10.32 -12.79 -17.58
CA LYS A 177 -11.17 -12.78 -16.39
C LYS A 177 -11.81 -11.42 -16.26
N ASP A 178 -12.87 -11.36 -15.46
CA ASP A 178 -13.46 -10.08 -15.11
C ASP A 178 -12.44 -9.20 -14.37
N PRO A 179 -12.50 -7.89 -14.58
CA PRO A 179 -11.72 -6.94 -13.79
C PRO A 179 -11.94 -7.15 -12.28
N VAL A 180 -10.88 -6.98 -11.48
CA VAL A 180 -10.95 -7.07 -10.02
C VAL A 180 -10.38 -5.82 -9.35
N ILE A 181 -10.89 -5.45 -8.19
CA ILE A 181 -10.24 -4.45 -7.32
C ILE A 181 -9.17 -5.17 -6.50
N ARG A 182 -7.91 -4.71 -6.60
CA ARG A 182 -6.79 -5.21 -5.78
C ARG A 182 -6.37 -4.16 -4.76
N PHE A 183 -5.59 -4.58 -3.77
CA PHE A 183 -4.92 -3.68 -2.82
C PHE A 183 -5.84 -2.83 -1.94
N GLN A 184 -7.06 -3.32 -1.68
CA GLN A 184 -7.96 -2.65 -0.74
C GLN A 184 -7.31 -2.61 0.65
N ASN A 185 -7.50 -1.49 1.35
CA ASN A 185 -6.94 -1.21 2.68
C ASN A 185 -5.40 -1.25 2.80
N CYS A 186 -4.68 -1.38 1.68
CA CYS A 186 -3.22 -1.38 1.66
C CYS A 186 -2.67 0.04 1.73
N GLN A 187 -1.61 0.27 2.49
CA GLN A 187 -0.91 1.56 2.51
C GLN A 187 0.08 1.62 1.37
N VAL A 188 0.27 2.80 0.81
CA VAL A 188 1.10 2.98 -0.39
C VAL A 188 2.39 3.71 -0.04
N ILE A 189 3.51 3.15 -0.48
CA ILE A 189 4.82 3.78 -0.41
C ILE A 189 5.23 4.14 -1.84
N ALA A 190 5.10 5.41 -2.19
CA ALA A 190 5.46 5.94 -3.50
C ALA A 190 6.89 6.46 -3.49
N ILE A 191 7.66 6.16 -4.55
CA ILE A 191 9.05 6.57 -4.68
C ILE A 191 9.28 7.16 -6.07
N SER A 192 9.86 8.35 -6.11
CA SER A 192 10.28 8.97 -7.36
C SER A 192 11.46 9.92 -7.16
N ASN A 193 12.10 10.34 -8.25
CA ASN A 193 13.08 11.43 -8.15
C ASN A 193 12.43 12.81 -8.24
N GLN A 194 11.25 12.90 -8.87
CA GLN A 194 10.50 14.14 -9.06
C GLN A 194 9.01 13.86 -8.85
N LEU A 195 8.27 14.86 -8.37
CA LEU A 195 6.82 14.79 -8.25
C LEU A 195 6.18 14.99 -9.64
N PRO A 196 5.04 14.35 -9.94
CA PRO A 196 4.31 14.56 -11.20
C PRO A 196 3.40 15.80 -11.18
N PHE A 197 3.44 16.60 -10.11
CA PHE A 197 2.48 17.67 -9.86
C PHE A 197 2.59 18.84 -10.84
N ASP A 198 3.77 19.07 -11.42
CA ASP A 198 3.99 20.15 -12.39
C ASP A 198 3.14 19.98 -13.67
N SER A 199 2.68 18.76 -13.92
CA SER A 199 1.84 18.42 -15.06
C SER A 199 0.37 18.14 -14.72
N MET A 200 -0.02 18.28 -13.47
CA MET A 200 -1.40 18.08 -13.04
C MET A 200 -2.19 19.38 -13.08
N SER A 201 -3.52 19.28 -13.24
CA SER A 201 -4.40 20.40 -12.97
C SER A 201 -4.29 20.81 -11.49
N GLU A 202 -4.58 22.07 -11.17
CA GLU A 202 -4.54 22.55 -9.78
C GLU A 202 -5.50 21.76 -8.87
N LEU A 203 -6.65 21.37 -9.42
CA LEU A 203 -7.66 20.59 -8.71
C LEU A 203 -7.16 19.18 -8.39
N ASP A 204 -6.53 18.50 -9.37
CA ASP A 204 -5.96 17.17 -9.16
C ASP A 204 -4.80 17.22 -8.17
N ARG A 205 -3.92 18.21 -8.30
CA ARG A 205 -2.81 18.42 -7.37
C ARG A 205 -3.30 18.55 -5.94
N LYS A 206 -4.28 19.44 -5.69
CA LYS A 206 -4.89 19.59 -4.35
C LYS A 206 -5.53 18.29 -3.86
N SER A 207 -6.17 17.55 -4.75
CA SER A 207 -6.75 16.25 -4.43
C SER A 207 -5.68 15.26 -3.96
N PHE A 208 -4.55 15.16 -4.63
CA PHE A 208 -3.43 14.31 -4.23
C PHE A 208 -2.77 14.77 -2.92
N GLU A 209 -2.54 16.08 -2.75
CA GLU A 209 -1.93 16.64 -1.53
C GLU A 209 -2.71 16.28 -0.25
N THR A 210 -4.03 16.10 -0.34
CA THR A 210 -4.85 15.66 0.81
C THR A 210 -4.76 14.17 1.16
N ARG A 211 -4.15 13.35 0.29
CA ARG A 211 -4.06 11.88 0.42
C ARG A 211 -2.63 11.38 0.73
N ILE A 212 -1.63 12.27 0.61
CA ILE A 212 -0.21 11.91 0.62
C ILE A 212 0.54 12.68 1.71
N LEU A 213 1.35 11.97 2.49
CA LEU A 213 2.47 12.59 3.22
C LEU A 213 3.70 12.59 2.33
N MET A 214 4.23 13.76 2.00
CA MET A 214 5.43 13.89 1.18
C MET A 214 6.67 14.00 2.06
N SER A 215 7.75 13.30 1.72
CA SER A 215 9.05 13.46 2.36
C SER A 215 10.14 13.66 1.31
N GLU A 216 10.87 14.78 1.44
CA GLU A 216 11.88 15.20 0.48
C GLU A 216 13.27 14.71 0.89
N PHE A 217 13.94 14.05 -0.06
CA PHE A 217 15.28 13.54 0.08
C PHE A 217 16.25 14.47 -0.62
N THR A 218 16.98 15.25 0.16
CA THR A 218 17.87 16.30 -0.33
C THR A 218 19.29 15.78 -0.60
N ASN A 219 20.09 16.54 -1.35
CA ASN A 219 21.51 16.22 -1.58
C ASN A 219 22.31 16.01 -0.30
N ASN A 220 21.93 16.70 0.77
CA ASN A 220 22.61 16.66 2.05
C ASN A 220 22.43 15.32 2.81
N MET A 221 21.62 14.40 2.27
CA MET A 221 21.42 13.03 2.76
C MET A 221 22.29 12.01 2.01
N GLN A 222 22.92 12.40 0.90
CA GLN A 222 23.93 11.58 0.24
C GLN A 222 25.16 11.49 1.15
N ARG A 223 25.70 10.28 1.29
CA ARG A 223 26.88 10.03 2.12
C ARG A 223 28.04 9.61 1.23
N GLU A 224 29.23 10.12 1.55
CA GLU A 224 30.47 9.82 0.82
C GLU A 224 30.87 8.35 0.93
N ASP A 225 30.54 7.69 2.04
CA ASP A 225 30.82 6.26 2.27
C ASP A 225 29.83 5.32 1.57
N GLU A 226 28.85 5.87 0.85
CA GLU A 226 27.72 5.19 0.18
C GLU A 226 26.90 4.23 1.07
N LYS A 227 27.20 4.18 2.37
CA LYS A 227 26.53 3.30 3.32
C LYS A 227 25.31 4.00 3.88
N PHE A 228 24.17 3.31 3.77
CA PHE A 228 22.95 3.76 4.42
C PHE A 228 23.17 3.77 5.95
N PRO A 229 22.70 4.82 6.66
CA PRO A 229 23.19 5.11 8.01
C PRO A 229 22.64 4.19 9.11
N PHE A 230 21.64 3.37 8.77
CA PHE A 230 21.06 2.34 9.61
C PHE A 230 20.58 1.15 8.77
N ASN A 231 20.26 0.01 9.38
CA ASN A 231 19.79 -1.20 8.71
C ASN A 231 18.31 -1.52 8.98
N GLU A 232 17.79 -2.58 8.36
CA GLU A 232 16.39 -2.99 8.52
C GLU A 232 16.00 -3.40 9.95
N ILE A 233 16.93 -3.98 10.72
CA ILE A 233 16.69 -4.41 12.11
C ILE A 233 16.56 -3.18 13.00
N GLU A 234 17.45 -2.21 12.84
CA GLU A 234 17.41 -0.94 13.57
C GLU A 234 16.11 -0.17 13.29
N LEU A 235 15.67 -0.11 12.02
CA LEU A 235 14.38 0.47 11.65
C LEU A 235 13.21 -0.29 12.29
N ALA A 236 13.22 -1.62 12.26
CA ALA A 236 12.16 -2.43 12.85
C ALA A 236 12.06 -2.26 14.38
N ILE A 237 13.21 -2.17 15.07
CA ILE A 237 13.27 -1.90 16.51
C ILE A 237 12.67 -0.53 16.80
N TYR A 238 13.03 0.51 16.04
CA TYR A 238 12.48 1.85 16.18
C TYR A 238 10.96 1.87 16.02
N LEU A 239 10.43 1.25 14.95
CA LEU A 239 8.98 1.18 14.72
C LEU A 239 8.26 0.49 15.88
N LYS A 240 8.84 -0.59 16.43
CA LYS A 240 8.30 -1.28 17.60
C LYS A 240 8.29 -0.38 18.83
N GLN A 241 9.40 0.30 19.14
CA GLN A 241 9.50 1.20 20.29
C GLN A 241 8.45 2.31 20.20
N ARG A 242 8.31 2.94 19.03
CA ARG A 242 7.33 3.99 18.78
C ARG A 242 5.88 3.48 18.99
N LEU A 243 5.56 2.27 18.55
CA LEU A 243 4.25 1.65 18.81
C LEU A 243 3.98 1.45 20.32
N MET A 244 5.01 1.04 21.07
CA MET A 244 4.89 0.85 22.52
C MET A 244 4.65 2.18 23.24
N GLU A 245 5.36 3.24 22.83
CA GLU A 245 5.21 4.59 23.38
C GLU A 245 3.82 5.17 23.12
N ASP A 246 3.20 4.82 22.00
CA ASP A 246 1.84 5.23 21.64
C ASP A 246 0.73 4.48 22.37
N GLY A 247 1.07 3.46 23.16
CA GLY A 247 0.09 2.62 23.84
C GLY A 247 -0.59 1.57 22.95
N ASP A 248 -0.08 1.31 21.74
CA ASP A 248 -0.65 0.30 20.82
C ASP A 248 -0.27 -1.15 21.18
N LEU A 249 0.17 -1.39 22.42
CA LEU A 249 0.58 -2.70 22.90
C LEU A 249 -0.54 -3.75 22.77
N GLU A 250 -1.79 -3.35 22.95
CA GLU A 250 -2.97 -4.22 22.83
C GLU A 250 -3.15 -4.73 21.39
N LEU A 251 -2.78 -3.93 20.38
CA LEU A 251 -2.79 -4.34 18.97
C LEU A 251 -1.63 -5.27 18.59
N MET A 252 -0.66 -5.44 19.50
CA MET A 252 0.48 -6.35 19.36
C MET A 252 0.23 -7.73 19.97
N ILE A 253 -0.88 -7.93 20.69
CA ILE A 253 -1.26 -9.22 21.27
C ILE A 253 -2.02 -10.00 20.20
N GLU A 254 -1.45 -11.12 19.75
CA GLU A 254 -2.20 -12.09 18.95
C GLU A 254 -3.22 -12.75 19.88
N GLU A 255 -4.50 -12.34 19.81
CA GLU A 255 -5.55 -13.17 20.41
C GLU A 255 -5.57 -14.50 19.63
N PRO A 256 -5.41 -15.65 20.31
CA PRO A 256 -5.60 -16.94 19.67
C PRO A 256 -7.01 -16.97 19.11
N THR A 257 -7.15 -17.16 17.81
CA THR A 257 -8.45 -17.34 17.17
C THR A 257 -9.08 -18.59 17.79
N VAL A 258 -9.98 -18.40 18.75
CA VAL A 258 -10.78 -19.49 19.29
C VAL A 258 -11.65 -19.98 18.14
N ILE A 259 -11.41 -21.22 17.72
CA ILE A 259 -12.26 -21.91 16.78
C ILE A 259 -13.49 -22.37 17.57
N ASP A 260 -14.48 -21.50 17.72
CA ASP A 260 -15.84 -21.93 18.08
C ASP A 260 -16.43 -22.59 16.84
N GLY A 261 -16.29 -23.91 16.75
CA GLY A 261 -16.83 -24.67 15.61
C GLY A 261 -16.31 -26.09 15.42
N ALA A 262 -15.67 -26.71 16.42
CA ALA A 262 -15.61 -28.16 16.48
C ALA A 262 -16.87 -28.66 17.22
N GLU A 263 -18.03 -28.54 16.58
CA GLU A 263 -19.12 -29.45 16.92
C GLU A 263 -18.67 -30.84 16.47
N GLU A 264 -18.32 -31.65 17.46
CA GLU A 264 -18.16 -33.08 17.31
C GLU A 264 -19.45 -33.63 16.70
N GLU A 265 -19.43 -34.00 15.42
CA GLU A 265 -20.40 -34.93 14.84
C GLU A 265 -20.21 -36.28 15.56
N GLN A 266 -20.87 -36.43 16.71
CA GLN A 266 -21.18 -37.72 17.29
C GLN A 266 -22.67 -37.99 17.15
N ALA A 267 -22.94 -39.14 16.51
CA ALA A 267 -24.17 -39.91 16.51
C ALA A 267 -25.35 -39.34 15.70
N ASP A 268 -25.54 -39.88 14.49
CA ASP A 268 -26.78 -40.58 14.17
C ASP A 268 -26.61 -41.47 12.92
N THR A 269 -26.35 -42.75 13.16
CA THR A 269 -26.69 -43.81 12.20
C THR A 269 -27.23 -45.00 12.99
N ASN A 270 -28.51 -44.91 13.35
CA ASN A 270 -29.30 -46.10 13.64
C ASN A 270 -30.70 -45.95 13.04
N SER A 271 -31.15 -47.06 12.44
CA SER A 271 -32.48 -47.34 11.87
C SER A 271 -32.70 -46.77 10.45
N ASN A 272 -33.03 -47.53 9.39
CA ASN A 272 -33.90 -48.69 9.32
C ASN A 272 -33.60 -49.55 8.08
N HIS A 273 -33.49 -50.87 8.25
CA HIS A 273 -34.04 -51.83 7.28
C HIS A 273 -34.73 -52.97 8.04
N THR A 274 -36.05 -52.89 8.08
CA THR A 274 -36.95 -54.03 8.24
C THR A 274 -37.91 -53.97 7.05
N GLN A 275 -37.70 -54.87 6.09
CA GLN A 275 -38.74 -55.61 5.35
C GLN A 275 -38.06 -56.78 4.64
#